data_AF-A0A4S9DCX9-F1
#
_entry.id   AF-A0A4S9DCX9-F1
#
_cell.length_a   1.000
_cell.length_b   1.000
_cell.length_c   1.000
_cell.angle_alpha   90.00
_cell.angle_beta   90.00
_cell.angle_gamma   90.00
#
_symmetry.space_group_name_H-M   'P 1'
#
loop_
_entity.id
_entity.type
_entity.pdbx_description
1 polymer ?
#
loop_
_entity_poly.entity_id
_entity_poly.type
_entity_poly.pdbx_seq_one_letter_code
_entity_poly.pdbx_strand_id
1 'polypeptide(L)'
;MRHFPTLPFAFCVAVQSLVLTSASFSPWSLLSSQSRLGDHGPHVEHHSPLHPSFDSFVDRLMQDWHIPGLVIAVVHENQTWFKGYGYATLPDVPFTPYTLFQAASTTKSFTASLAAILIESAEDLAWDTPLHDIVGNDFVLKDDYLTTHLTFLDAMSHRTGMPRHDALWYDRGLDVESQTYLMRHLDTSASFRTVFQYCNLMFTAVSHVLQSITGRPHADLLRQWILKPLGMNYSYYSLEDAATCQNSDPRCTLADSYAWNKRTGSFKKWSLDLSNPPNGAGGIISNVVDYSKWIRALMYESGPVSKEGQAIMKYPLSFLGAETPPYAGPGWYGLGIEGGIYRNEKVFSHNGGISAYASTFKFLPDRKFGVVVFQNAQNNAMEAIAWRLVDEFLGVPEDEFYDMNKTQHEFAKKYEEQLESLPSKLYPNVPSIPVKPQLPLQNYTGVYVNAAYGNFSVTLEAPAALLDKSEIEESGSAGLPLYATSRGGTVLFTFRHVSSEHWLLEMRMVIYGSKGADDYKKAKFEIGPDGVVQRLGVVMEAAISGDKAWAWFDRSG
;
A
#
# COMPACT_ATOMS: atom_id res chain seq x y z
N MET A 1 10.58 -0.90 32.04
CA MET A 1 9.42 -0.46 31.23
C MET A 1 9.97 0.32 30.05
N ARG A 2 9.88 -0.21 28.83
CA ARG A 2 10.31 0.49 27.60
C ARG A 2 9.05 0.89 26.83
N HIS A 3 8.92 2.16 26.49
CA HIS A 3 7.83 2.64 25.64
C HIS A 3 8.08 2.19 24.19
N PHE A 4 7.13 1.47 23.60
CA PHE A 4 7.07 1.27 22.15
C PHE A 4 6.41 2.51 21.51
N PRO A 5 7.00 3.14 20.48
CA PRO A 5 6.38 4.25 19.77
C PRO A 5 5.25 3.76 18.85
N THR A 6 4.18 4.56 18.76
CA THR A 6 2.99 4.29 17.95
C THR A 6 3.09 4.86 16.53
N LEU A 7 2.80 4.05 15.52
CA LEU A 7 2.50 4.42 14.11
C LEU A 7 1.01 4.85 13.96
N PRO A 8 0.48 5.34 12.80
CA PRO A 8 1.01 5.24 11.42
C PRO A 8 0.84 6.46 10.45
N PHE A 9 1.44 6.31 9.27
CA PHE A 9 0.85 6.63 7.94
C PHE A 9 1.02 5.33 7.09
N ALA A 10 0.28 5.00 6.02
CA ALA A 10 -0.56 5.79 5.12
C ALA A 10 -1.90 5.11 4.72
N PHE A 11 -2.73 5.84 3.98
CA PHE A 11 -4.05 5.42 3.47
C PHE A 11 -4.02 4.11 2.63
N CYS A 12 -4.74 3.09 3.13
CA CYS A 12 -5.31 1.94 2.40
C CYS A 12 -4.40 0.79 1.90
N VAL A 13 -3.12 0.67 2.32
CA VAL A 13 -2.41 -0.65 2.30
C VAL A 13 -1.55 -0.85 3.55
N ALA A 14 -2.22 -0.85 4.70
CA ALA A 14 -1.64 -1.27 5.97
C ALA A 14 -2.74 -1.86 6.87
N VAL A 15 -2.94 -3.19 6.75
CA VAL A 15 -3.63 -3.94 7.80
C VAL A 15 -2.77 -3.86 9.06
N GLN A 16 -3.37 -3.28 10.11
CA GLN A 16 -3.09 -3.48 11.54
C GLN A 16 -1.64 -3.44 12.04
N SER A 17 -1.38 -2.49 12.94
CA SER A 17 -0.40 -2.63 14.01
C SER A 17 -0.85 -1.79 15.20
N LEU A 18 -1.72 -2.36 16.04
CA LEU A 18 -2.23 -1.66 17.23
C LEU A 18 -2.42 -2.64 18.39
N VAL A 19 -1.39 -2.72 19.24
CA VAL A 19 -1.34 -3.61 20.40
C VAL A 19 -1.14 -2.80 21.68
N LEU A 20 -2.08 -2.97 22.61
CA LEU A 20 -2.03 -2.66 24.05
C LEU A 20 -1.77 -1.21 24.51
N THR A 21 -2.86 -0.58 24.97
CA THR A 21 -2.88 -0.05 26.35
C THR A 21 -3.83 -0.91 27.19
N SER A 22 -3.47 -1.12 28.46
CA SER A 22 -4.14 -2.08 29.34
C SER A 22 -5.48 -1.57 29.86
N ALA A 23 -6.57 -2.19 29.43
CA ALA A 23 -7.84 -2.21 30.15
C ALA A 23 -8.22 -3.67 30.42
N SER A 24 -8.30 -4.04 31.70
CA SER A 24 -8.58 -5.40 32.13
C SER A 24 -10.06 -5.76 31.93
N PHE A 25 -10.38 -6.42 30.82
CA PHE A 25 -11.65 -7.12 30.61
C PHE A 25 -11.45 -8.63 30.79
N SER A 26 -12.36 -9.29 31.51
CA SER A 26 -12.25 -10.72 31.83
C SER A 26 -12.34 -11.60 30.58
N PRO A 27 -11.43 -12.57 30.37
CA PRO A 27 -11.33 -13.33 29.12
C PRO A 27 -12.33 -14.50 29.02
N TRP A 28 -13.58 -14.34 29.48
CA TRP A 28 -14.55 -15.44 29.63
C TRP A 28 -15.91 -15.23 28.92
N SER A 29 -16.06 -14.20 28.08
CA SER A 29 -17.35 -13.84 27.45
C SER A 29 -17.35 -13.72 25.92
N LEU A 30 -16.33 -14.24 25.21
CA LEU A 30 -16.22 -14.19 23.75
C LEU A 30 -16.15 -15.56 23.05
N LEU A 31 -16.33 -16.66 23.79
CA LEU A 31 -16.27 -18.04 23.27
C LEU A 31 -17.64 -18.65 22.91
N SER A 32 -18.72 -17.85 22.87
CA SER A 32 -20.10 -18.37 22.84
C SER A 32 -21.00 -17.85 21.71
N SER A 33 -20.45 -17.27 20.63
CA SER A 33 -21.23 -16.73 19.50
C SER A 33 -20.78 -17.20 18.12
N GLN A 34 -20.26 -18.44 18.01
CA GLN A 34 -20.15 -19.13 16.72
C GLN A 34 -20.94 -20.44 16.77
N SER A 35 -22.15 -20.39 16.24
CA SER A 35 -22.96 -21.56 15.93
C SER A 35 -22.30 -22.35 14.80
N ARG A 36 -22.43 -23.68 14.82
CA ARG A 36 -22.11 -24.49 13.65
C ARG A 36 -23.17 -24.23 12.59
N LEU A 37 -22.78 -23.74 11.42
CA LEU A 37 -23.57 -23.95 10.20
C LEU A 37 -23.59 -25.47 9.95
N GLY A 38 -24.77 -26.06 10.11
CA GLY A 38 -24.99 -27.50 9.92
C GLY A 38 -24.86 -27.91 8.46
N ASP A 39 -24.67 -29.21 8.23
CA ASP A 39 -24.46 -29.82 6.91
C ASP A 39 -25.78 -29.91 6.12
N HIS A 40 -26.39 -28.76 5.87
CA HIS A 40 -27.62 -28.57 5.12
C HIS A 40 -27.29 -27.84 3.82
N GLY A 41 -26.69 -28.53 2.86
CA GLY A 41 -26.59 -28.03 1.49
C GLY A 41 -28.00 -27.90 0.89
N PRO A 42 -28.51 -26.69 0.63
CA PRO A 42 -29.71 -26.52 -0.18
C PRO A 42 -29.35 -26.81 -1.63
N HIS A 43 -30.34 -27.10 -2.47
CA HIS A 43 -30.16 -26.86 -3.90
C HIS A 43 -29.92 -25.35 -4.10
N VAL A 44 -28.68 -24.98 -4.42
CA VAL A 44 -28.33 -23.59 -4.73
C VAL A 44 -28.94 -23.26 -6.09
N GLU A 45 -30.09 -22.59 -6.09
CA GLU A 45 -30.53 -21.87 -7.27
C GLU A 45 -29.46 -20.82 -7.61
N HIS A 46 -28.92 -20.85 -8.83
CA HIS A 46 -27.82 -20.01 -9.29
C HIS A 46 -28.24 -18.55 -9.54
N HIS A 47 -28.85 -17.91 -8.54
CA HIS A 47 -29.17 -16.50 -8.57
C HIS A 47 -27.89 -15.66 -8.48
N SER A 48 -27.90 -14.49 -9.12
CA SER A 48 -26.80 -13.54 -9.02
C SER A 48 -26.68 -13.00 -7.60
N PRO A 49 -25.49 -13.02 -6.96
CA PRO A 49 -25.26 -12.34 -5.69
C PRO A 49 -25.34 -10.80 -5.82
N LEU A 50 -25.32 -10.28 -7.05
CA LEU A 50 -25.40 -8.84 -7.35
C LEU A 50 -26.87 -8.43 -7.58
N HIS A 51 -27.70 -8.56 -6.54
CA HIS A 51 -29.16 -8.34 -6.56
C HIS A 51 -29.58 -6.93 -6.09
N PRO A 52 -30.84 -6.48 -6.31
CA PRO A 52 -31.23 -5.07 -6.10
C PRO A 52 -31.04 -4.50 -4.68
N SER A 53 -31.17 -5.32 -3.62
CA SER A 53 -30.85 -4.89 -2.25
C SER A 53 -29.34 -4.75 -2.00
N PHE A 54 -28.51 -5.55 -2.69
CA PHE A 54 -27.06 -5.39 -2.70
C PHE A 54 -26.66 -4.11 -3.44
N ASP A 55 -27.30 -3.80 -4.58
CA ASP A 55 -27.11 -2.53 -5.29
C ASP A 55 -27.37 -1.33 -4.37
N SER A 56 -28.49 -1.38 -3.65
CA SER A 56 -28.88 -0.34 -2.68
C SER A 56 -27.85 -0.18 -1.56
N PHE A 57 -27.11 -1.23 -1.20
CA PHE A 57 -26.01 -1.17 -0.23
C PHE A 57 -24.74 -0.55 -0.84
N VAL A 58 -24.39 -0.94 -2.08
CA VAL A 58 -23.25 -0.36 -2.82
C VAL A 58 -23.47 1.15 -3.05
N ASP A 59 -24.66 1.57 -3.49
CA ASP A 59 -24.99 2.98 -3.72
C ASP A 59 -24.84 3.83 -2.45
N ARG A 60 -25.25 3.29 -1.29
CA ARG A 60 -25.05 3.96 0.00
C ARG A 60 -23.57 4.08 0.37
N LEU A 61 -22.78 3.03 0.17
CA LEU A 61 -21.33 3.08 0.41
C LEU A 61 -20.63 4.07 -0.52
N MET A 62 -21.03 4.15 -1.80
CA MET A 62 -20.46 5.11 -2.74
C MET A 62 -20.74 6.56 -2.36
N GLN A 63 -21.92 6.84 -1.80
CA GLN A 63 -22.28 8.16 -1.27
C GLN A 63 -21.50 8.48 0.03
N ASP A 64 -21.49 7.56 0.98
CA ASP A 64 -20.80 7.68 2.28
C ASP A 64 -19.29 7.93 2.12
N TRP A 65 -18.63 7.09 1.31
CA TRP A 65 -17.19 7.14 1.08
C TRP A 65 -16.74 8.03 -0.07
N HIS A 66 -17.67 8.71 -0.74
CA HIS A 66 -17.41 9.59 -1.89
C HIS A 66 -16.61 8.86 -2.98
N ILE A 67 -17.25 7.90 -3.66
CA ILE A 67 -16.63 7.07 -4.70
C ILE A 67 -17.29 7.39 -6.06
N PRO A 68 -16.55 7.87 -7.07
CA PRO A 68 -17.10 8.15 -8.40
C PRO A 68 -17.62 6.90 -9.11
N GLY A 69 -16.90 5.79 -8.99
CA GLY A 69 -17.31 4.50 -9.53
C GLY A 69 -16.49 3.32 -9.01
N LEU A 70 -17.07 2.14 -9.15
CA LEU A 70 -16.43 0.88 -8.81
C LEU A 70 -16.96 -0.25 -9.68
N VAL A 71 -16.22 -1.36 -9.71
CA VAL A 71 -16.61 -2.56 -10.43
C VAL A 71 -16.28 -3.81 -9.62
N ILE A 72 -17.19 -4.78 -9.67
CA ILE A 72 -17.17 -6.02 -8.90
C ILE A 72 -17.13 -7.20 -9.88
N ALA A 73 -16.32 -8.21 -9.58
CA ALA A 73 -16.52 -9.59 -10.04
C ALA A 73 -16.78 -10.51 -8.86
N VAL A 74 -17.74 -11.42 -9.01
CA VAL A 74 -17.96 -12.54 -8.09
C VAL A 74 -17.82 -13.84 -8.88
N VAL A 75 -16.91 -14.71 -8.44
CA VAL A 75 -16.65 -16.04 -9.00
C VAL A 75 -17.25 -17.06 -8.04
N HIS A 76 -18.13 -17.92 -8.53
CA HIS A 76 -18.55 -19.12 -7.79
C HIS A 76 -18.55 -20.30 -8.77
N GLU A 77 -17.72 -21.29 -8.46
CA GLU A 77 -17.46 -22.43 -9.34
C GLU A 77 -17.14 -22.02 -10.81
N ASN A 78 -17.97 -22.48 -11.75
CA ASN A 78 -17.89 -22.19 -13.18
C ASN A 78 -18.54 -20.87 -13.58
N GLN A 79 -19.26 -20.21 -12.67
CA GLN A 79 -19.98 -18.96 -12.92
C GLN A 79 -19.15 -17.74 -12.54
N THR A 80 -19.43 -16.62 -13.19
CA THR A 80 -18.86 -15.32 -12.81
C THR A 80 -19.85 -14.21 -13.15
N TRP A 81 -20.20 -13.41 -12.15
CA TRP A 81 -21.04 -12.23 -12.30
C TRP A 81 -20.18 -10.99 -12.23
N PHE A 82 -20.53 -9.98 -13.03
CA PHE A 82 -19.83 -8.71 -13.08
C PHE A 82 -20.83 -7.57 -12.95
N LYS A 83 -20.47 -6.50 -12.24
CA LYS A 83 -21.28 -5.28 -12.20
C LYS A 83 -20.42 -4.05 -11.94
N GLY A 84 -20.63 -3.03 -12.75
CA GLY A 84 -20.05 -1.71 -12.56
C GLY A 84 -21.10 -0.74 -12.03
N TYR A 85 -20.64 0.23 -11.25
CA TYR A 85 -21.44 1.27 -10.60
C TYR A 85 -20.74 2.61 -10.81
N GLY A 86 -21.51 3.66 -11.07
CA GLY A 86 -20.97 5.00 -11.32
C GLY A 86 -20.02 5.06 -12.52
N TYR A 87 -18.94 5.84 -12.39
CA TYR A 87 -18.13 6.32 -13.50
C TYR A 87 -16.66 5.91 -13.40
N ALA A 88 -16.09 5.42 -14.51
CA ALA A 88 -14.65 5.26 -14.71
C ALA A 88 -13.96 6.61 -14.88
N THR A 89 -14.60 7.53 -15.61
CA THR A 89 -14.21 8.93 -15.76
C THR A 89 -15.46 9.79 -15.60
N LEU A 90 -15.40 10.75 -14.67
CA LEU A 90 -16.47 11.73 -14.46
C LEU A 90 -16.58 12.70 -15.64
N PRO A 91 -17.80 13.14 -16.02
CA PRO A 91 -19.07 12.88 -15.35
C PRO A 91 -19.92 11.75 -15.97
N ASP A 92 -19.48 11.14 -17.08
CA ASP A 92 -20.37 10.39 -17.98
C ASP A 92 -19.82 9.07 -18.53
N VAL A 93 -18.54 8.74 -18.33
CA VAL A 93 -17.96 7.46 -18.79
C VAL A 93 -18.23 6.37 -17.74
N PRO A 94 -19.10 5.38 -18.00
CA PRO A 94 -19.51 4.40 -16.99
C PRO A 94 -18.35 3.49 -16.57
N PHE A 95 -18.34 3.05 -15.32
CA PHE A 95 -17.44 1.98 -14.90
C PHE A 95 -17.98 0.64 -15.40
N THR A 96 -17.18 -0.11 -16.15
CA THR A 96 -17.59 -1.37 -16.79
C THR A 96 -16.70 -2.55 -16.36
N PRO A 97 -17.13 -3.81 -16.56
CA PRO A 97 -16.29 -4.99 -16.31
C PRO A 97 -14.96 -5.03 -17.09
N TYR A 98 -14.85 -4.27 -18.19
CA TYR A 98 -13.66 -4.19 -19.04
C TYR A 98 -12.78 -2.97 -18.76
N THR A 99 -13.23 -2.03 -17.94
CA THR A 99 -12.48 -0.83 -17.55
C THR A 99 -11.14 -1.22 -16.91
N LEU A 100 -10.06 -0.74 -17.50
CA LEU A 100 -8.69 -0.94 -17.06
C LEU A 100 -8.39 -0.08 -15.82
N PHE A 101 -7.60 -0.64 -14.91
CA PHE A 101 -7.44 -0.14 -13.56
C PHE A 101 -6.07 -0.50 -12.99
N GLN A 102 -5.38 0.41 -12.28
CA GLN A 102 -4.14 0.08 -11.56
C GLN A 102 -4.45 -0.71 -10.28
N ALA A 103 -4.29 -2.03 -10.29
CA ALA A 103 -4.60 -2.88 -9.12
C ALA A 103 -3.53 -2.82 -8.00
N ALA A 104 -2.58 -1.89 -8.10
CA ALA A 104 -1.67 -1.51 -7.02
C ALA A 104 -0.97 -2.72 -6.37
N SER A 105 -0.99 -2.84 -5.04
CA SER A 105 -0.24 -3.86 -4.30
C SER A 105 -0.75 -5.30 -4.48
N THR A 106 -1.90 -5.54 -5.11
CA THR A 106 -2.32 -6.92 -5.44
C THR A 106 -1.39 -7.57 -6.50
N THR A 107 -0.59 -6.75 -7.19
CA THR A 107 0.56 -7.15 -8.03
C THR A 107 1.50 -8.13 -7.33
N LYS A 108 1.67 -8.02 -6.00
CA LYS A 108 2.62 -8.85 -5.22
C LYS A 108 2.38 -10.35 -5.40
N SER A 109 1.12 -10.78 -5.52
CA SER A 109 0.77 -12.18 -5.79
C SER A 109 1.31 -12.67 -7.14
N PHE A 110 1.34 -11.81 -8.17
CA PHE A 110 1.92 -12.14 -9.47
C PHE A 110 3.45 -12.22 -9.40
N THR A 111 4.11 -11.29 -8.72
CA THR A 111 5.58 -11.34 -8.53
C THR A 111 6.00 -12.60 -7.77
N ALA A 112 5.26 -12.98 -6.73
CA ALA A 112 5.50 -14.24 -6.01
C ALA A 112 5.28 -15.48 -6.91
N SER A 113 4.31 -15.45 -7.83
CA SER A 113 4.11 -16.51 -8.82
C SER A 113 5.18 -16.57 -9.90
N LEU A 114 5.77 -15.45 -10.31
CA LEU A 114 6.94 -15.45 -11.19
C LEU A 114 8.16 -16.07 -10.50
N ALA A 115 8.37 -15.78 -9.21
CA ALA A 115 9.39 -16.45 -8.41
C ALA A 115 9.11 -17.95 -8.26
N ALA A 116 7.86 -18.35 -8.02
CA ALA A 116 7.47 -19.76 -7.96
C ALA A 116 7.80 -20.52 -9.25
N ILE A 117 7.39 -20.01 -10.41
CA ILE A 117 7.69 -20.63 -11.72
C ILE A 117 9.20 -20.76 -11.96
N LEU A 118 9.98 -19.76 -11.56
CA LEU A 118 11.43 -19.79 -11.75
C LEU A 118 12.12 -20.80 -10.80
N ILE A 119 11.70 -20.84 -9.53
CA ILE A 119 12.16 -21.83 -8.53
C ILE A 119 11.77 -23.26 -8.94
N GLU A 120 10.58 -23.45 -9.50
CA GLU A 120 10.11 -24.76 -9.98
C GLU A 120 10.83 -25.26 -11.24
N SER A 121 11.55 -24.38 -11.96
CA SER A 121 12.19 -24.71 -13.25
C SER A 121 13.72 -24.62 -13.25
N ALA A 122 14.35 -24.23 -12.13
CA ALA A 122 15.80 -24.14 -11.99
C ALA A 122 16.32 -25.07 -10.89
N GLU A 123 17.32 -25.89 -11.20
CA GLU A 123 17.86 -26.91 -10.27
C GLU A 123 18.58 -26.28 -9.05
N ASP A 124 19.22 -25.12 -9.23
CA ASP A 124 20.02 -24.42 -8.21
C ASP A 124 19.26 -23.31 -7.46
N LEU A 125 17.94 -23.15 -7.68
CA LEU A 125 17.15 -22.07 -7.09
C LEU A 125 16.08 -22.61 -6.14
N ALA A 126 16.04 -22.07 -4.93
CA ALA A 126 15.10 -22.45 -3.89
C ALA A 126 14.49 -21.22 -3.20
N TRP A 127 13.40 -21.45 -2.48
CA TRP A 127 12.72 -20.44 -1.67
C TRP A 127 13.59 -19.85 -0.56
N ASP A 128 14.57 -20.62 -0.08
CA ASP A 128 15.58 -20.24 0.90
C ASP A 128 16.95 -19.86 0.28
N THR A 129 17.06 -19.73 -1.05
CA THR A 129 18.24 -19.11 -1.69
C THR A 129 18.33 -17.63 -1.27
N PRO A 130 19.49 -17.16 -0.75
CA PRO A 130 19.73 -15.74 -0.47
C PRO A 130 19.68 -14.90 -1.75
N LEU A 131 19.07 -13.70 -1.69
CA LEU A 131 18.99 -12.81 -2.87
C LEU A 131 20.38 -12.33 -3.31
N HIS A 132 21.30 -12.14 -2.36
CA HIS A 132 22.68 -11.71 -2.62
C HIS A 132 23.48 -12.75 -3.41
N ASP A 133 23.21 -14.04 -3.28
CA ASP A 133 23.95 -15.08 -4.02
C ASP A 133 23.66 -15.02 -5.54
N ILE A 134 22.60 -14.31 -5.93
CA ILE A 134 22.14 -14.18 -7.32
C ILE A 134 22.56 -12.85 -7.94
N VAL A 135 22.36 -11.73 -7.22
CA VAL A 135 22.64 -10.37 -7.75
C VAL A 135 23.82 -9.66 -7.07
N GLY A 136 24.49 -10.32 -6.14
CA GLY A 136 25.71 -9.85 -5.48
C GLY A 136 25.61 -8.41 -4.97
N ASN A 137 26.51 -7.56 -5.43
CA ASN A 137 26.64 -6.17 -4.99
C ASN A 137 25.44 -5.26 -5.33
N ASP A 138 24.47 -5.71 -6.11
CA ASP A 138 23.23 -4.96 -6.35
C ASP A 138 22.32 -5.04 -5.11
N PHE A 139 22.26 -6.20 -4.44
CA PHE A 139 21.53 -6.38 -3.20
C PHE A 139 22.49 -6.42 -2.00
N VAL A 140 22.61 -5.26 -1.34
CA VAL A 140 23.35 -5.09 -0.09
C VAL A 140 22.48 -4.29 0.87
N LEU A 141 22.49 -4.66 2.14
CA LEU A 141 21.82 -3.97 3.24
C LEU A 141 22.85 -3.44 4.24
N LYS A 142 22.47 -2.52 5.13
CA LYS A 142 23.36 -2.00 6.20
C LYS A 142 23.88 -3.05 7.19
N ASP A 143 23.30 -4.25 7.17
CA ASP A 143 23.64 -5.35 8.05
C ASP A 143 24.16 -6.51 7.17
N ASP A 144 25.40 -6.93 7.41
CA ASP A 144 26.09 -7.94 6.60
C ASP A 144 25.43 -9.32 6.71
N TYR A 145 24.82 -9.63 7.86
CA TYR A 145 24.11 -10.89 8.08
C TYR A 145 22.80 -10.89 7.29
N LEU A 146 22.02 -9.80 7.34
CA LEU A 146 20.85 -9.63 6.48
C LEU A 146 21.20 -9.71 5.00
N THR A 147 22.29 -9.07 4.57
CA THR A 147 22.75 -9.13 3.17
C THR A 147 22.94 -10.57 2.71
N THR A 148 23.64 -11.38 3.50
CA THR A 148 24.04 -12.75 3.13
C THR A 148 23.00 -13.84 3.44
N HIS A 149 21.96 -13.57 4.24
CA HIS A 149 21.00 -14.59 4.71
C HIS A 149 19.53 -14.29 4.38
N LEU A 150 19.22 -13.17 3.72
CA LEU A 150 17.86 -12.79 3.33
C LEU A 150 17.44 -13.45 2.02
N THR A 151 16.40 -14.27 2.10
CA THR A 151 15.93 -15.16 1.03
C THR A 151 14.67 -14.65 0.35
N PHE A 152 14.24 -15.31 -0.74
CA PHE A 152 12.94 -15.06 -1.37
C PHE A 152 11.77 -15.13 -0.38
N LEU A 153 11.75 -16.13 0.51
CA LEU A 153 10.74 -16.23 1.57
C LEU A 153 10.74 -14.99 2.46
N ASP A 154 11.91 -14.52 2.90
CA ASP A 154 12.00 -13.42 3.85
C ASP A 154 11.55 -12.09 3.24
N ALA A 155 11.95 -11.84 1.99
CA ALA A 155 11.60 -10.66 1.23
C ALA A 155 10.08 -10.58 1.00
N MET A 156 9.49 -11.64 0.45
CA MET A 156 8.07 -11.65 0.05
C MET A 156 7.09 -11.94 1.20
N SER A 157 7.55 -12.43 2.35
CA SER A 157 6.72 -12.55 3.56
C SER A 157 6.88 -11.38 4.55
N HIS A 158 7.56 -10.30 4.15
CA HIS A 158 7.66 -9.06 4.94
C HIS A 158 8.22 -9.26 6.36
N ARG A 159 9.25 -10.12 6.51
CA ARG A 159 9.87 -10.44 7.81
C ARG A 159 11.35 -10.06 7.91
N THR A 160 11.76 -9.07 7.13
CA THR A 160 13.17 -8.65 7.00
C THR A 160 13.65 -7.72 8.11
N GLY A 161 12.72 -7.10 8.87
CA GLY A 161 13.02 -6.04 9.84
C GLY A 161 13.23 -4.65 9.20
N MET A 162 13.12 -4.55 7.88
CA MET A 162 13.12 -3.29 7.15
C MET A 162 11.70 -2.66 7.18
N PRO A 163 11.53 -1.42 7.65
CA PRO A 163 10.26 -0.70 7.57
C PRO A 163 9.99 -0.24 6.11
N ARG A 164 8.98 0.61 5.91
CA ARG A 164 8.42 0.86 4.56
C ARG A 164 9.43 1.50 3.61
N HIS A 165 10.11 2.56 4.05
CA HIS A 165 11.00 3.40 3.23
C HIS A 165 10.34 3.88 1.93
N ASP A 166 9.03 4.08 1.95
CA ASP A 166 8.23 4.34 0.75
C ASP A 166 8.67 5.64 0.02
N ALA A 167 9.33 6.57 0.71
CA ALA A 167 9.92 7.77 0.09
C ALA A 167 10.99 7.45 -0.98
N LEU A 168 11.70 6.32 -0.89
CA LEU A 168 12.56 5.81 -1.97
C LEU A 168 11.74 5.07 -3.04
N TRP A 169 10.74 4.27 -2.61
CA TRP A 169 9.87 3.51 -3.53
C TRP A 169 9.04 4.41 -4.47
N TYR A 170 8.65 5.60 -4.01
CA TYR A 170 7.97 6.65 -4.78
C TYR A 170 8.91 7.51 -5.66
N ASP A 171 10.23 7.26 -5.68
CA ASP A 171 11.14 7.96 -6.60
C ASP A 171 11.00 7.38 -8.01
N ARG A 172 10.27 8.14 -8.85
CA ARG A 172 9.93 7.78 -10.23
C ARG A 172 11.12 7.90 -11.19
N GLY A 173 12.25 8.44 -10.75
CA GLY A 173 13.50 8.52 -11.52
C GLY A 173 14.39 7.28 -11.41
N LEU A 174 13.96 6.25 -10.67
CA LEU A 174 14.74 5.03 -10.41
C LEU A 174 14.04 3.80 -11.00
N ASP A 175 14.83 2.91 -11.59
CA ASP A 175 14.41 1.56 -11.96
C ASP A 175 14.57 0.57 -10.79
N VAL A 176 14.19 -0.70 -11.02
CA VAL A 176 14.24 -1.73 -9.98
C VAL A 176 15.67 -2.03 -9.50
N GLU A 177 16.66 -1.94 -10.39
CA GLU A 177 18.09 -2.10 -10.05
C GLU A 177 18.53 -0.98 -9.12
N SER A 178 18.29 0.28 -9.50
CA SER A 178 18.68 1.46 -8.72
C SER A 178 17.97 1.51 -7.36
N GLN A 179 16.66 1.22 -7.31
CA GLN A 179 15.93 1.13 -6.05
C GLN A 179 16.49 0.01 -5.16
N THR A 180 16.89 -1.13 -5.73
CA THR A 180 17.53 -2.26 -5.02
C THR A 180 18.92 -1.89 -4.49
N TYR A 181 19.75 -1.28 -5.33
CA TYR A 181 21.08 -0.81 -4.99
C TYR A 181 21.06 0.12 -3.77
N LEU A 182 20.12 1.07 -3.73
CA LEU A 182 20.06 2.09 -2.67
C LEU A 182 19.62 1.55 -1.29
N MET A 183 19.13 0.30 -1.20
CA MET A 183 18.75 -0.31 0.08
C MET A 183 19.93 -0.45 1.07
N ARG A 184 21.18 -0.44 0.56
CA ARG A 184 22.43 -0.42 1.36
C ARG A 184 22.55 0.77 2.32
N HIS A 185 21.76 1.82 2.09
CA HIS A 185 21.77 3.04 2.89
C HIS A 185 20.60 3.12 3.89
N LEU A 186 19.69 2.14 3.89
CA LEU A 186 18.48 2.10 4.73
C LEU A 186 18.74 1.35 6.06
N ASP A 187 18.22 1.89 7.16
CA ASP A 187 18.30 1.28 8.49
C ASP A 187 17.09 0.38 8.77
N THR A 188 17.33 -0.78 9.38
CA THR A 188 16.26 -1.64 9.90
C THR A 188 15.71 -1.15 11.24
N SER A 189 14.46 -1.53 11.53
CA SER A 189 13.74 -1.15 12.76
C SER A 189 13.49 -2.32 13.70
N ALA A 190 13.59 -3.55 13.22
CA ALA A 190 13.43 -4.77 14.01
C ALA A 190 14.44 -5.85 13.61
N SER A 191 14.59 -6.88 14.45
CA SER A 191 15.47 -8.01 14.19
C SER A 191 14.89 -8.93 13.10
N PHE A 192 15.78 -9.55 12.33
CA PHE A 192 15.43 -10.45 11.23
C PHE A 192 14.46 -11.55 11.66
N ARG A 193 13.42 -11.80 10.85
CA ARG A 193 12.39 -12.83 11.04
C ARG A 193 11.55 -12.72 12.33
N THR A 194 11.66 -11.63 13.11
CA THR A 194 10.95 -11.50 14.40
C THR A 194 9.56 -10.86 14.34
N VAL A 195 9.26 -10.08 13.31
CA VAL A 195 8.00 -9.32 13.17
C VAL A 195 7.61 -9.19 11.70
N PHE A 196 6.31 -9.06 11.44
CA PHE A 196 5.80 -8.59 10.15
C PHE A 196 6.01 -7.08 10.01
N GLN A 197 6.67 -6.66 8.94
CA GLN A 197 6.84 -5.27 8.55
C GLN A 197 6.71 -5.15 7.02
N TYR A 198 5.54 -4.67 6.58
CA TYR A 198 5.25 -4.44 5.18
C TYR A 198 6.30 -3.50 4.55
N CYS A 199 6.94 -3.95 3.48
CA CYS A 199 8.03 -3.23 2.82
C CYS A 199 7.95 -3.44 1.30
N ASN A 200 7.58 -2.39 0.55
CA ASN A 200 7.44 -2.47 -0.90
C ASN A 200 8.78 -2.79 -1.58
N LEU A 201 9.86 -2.20 -1.08
CA LEU A 201 11.23 -2.37 -1.58
C LEU A 201 11.66 -3.85 -1.65
N MET A 202 11.22 -4.71 -0.75
CA MET A 202 11.55 -6.15 -0.82
C MET A 202 10.96 -6.86 -2.05
N PHE A 203 9.81 -6.42 -2.56
CA PHE A 203 9.27 -6.90 -3.83
C PHE A 203 9.96 -6.28 -5.06
N THR A 204 10.51 -5.07 -4.92
CA THR A 204 11.42 -4.47 -5.90
C THR A 204 12.73 -5.27 -6.01
N ALA A 205 13.34 -5.63 -4.87
CA ALA A 205 14.54 -6.47 -4.84
C ALA A 205 14.32 -7.84 -5.51
N VAL A 206 13.22 -8.53 -5.17
CA VAL A 206 12.85 -9.78 -5.86
C VAL A 206 12.60 -9.55 -7.35
N SER A 207 12.00 -8.43 -7.74
CA SER A 207 11.81 -8.10 -9.16
C SER A 207 13.14 -7.92 -9.89
N HIS A 208 14.12 -7.25 -9.29
CA HIS A 208 15.49 -7.15 -9.83
C HIS A 208 16.10 -8.54 -10.02
N VAL A 209 16.05 -9.37 -8.98
CA VAL A 209 16.57 -10.76 -9.00
C VAL A 209 15.95 -11.59 -10.14
N LEU A 210 14.63 -11.49 -10.35
CA LEU A 210 13.96 -12.17 -11.48
C LEU A 210 14.44 -11.66 -12.85
N GLN A 211 14.69 -10.36 -12.99
CA GLN A 211 15.24 -9.81 -14.23
C GLN A 211 16.69 -10.27 -14.46
N SER A 212 17.52 -10.30 -13.42
CA SER A 212 18.94 -10.70 -13.51
C SER A 212 19.11 -12.18 -13.87
N ILE A 213 18.29 -13.08 -13.31
CA ILE A 213 18.34 -14.51 -13.69
C ILE A 213 17.89 -14.72 -15.15
N THR A 214 16.83 -14.03 -15.57
CA THR A 214 16.18 -14.31 -16.86
C THR A 214 16.74 -13.49 -18.03
N GLY A 215 17.43 -12.38 -17.75
CA GLY A 215 17.83 -11.38 -18.74
C GLY A 215 16.66 -10.61 -19.37
N ARG A 216 15.49 -10.56 -18.71
CA ARG A 216 14.24 -10.03 -19.28
C ARG A 216 13.50 -9.07 -18.35
N PRO A 217 12.82 -8.03 -18.88
CA PRO A 217 12.01 -7.13 -18.07
C PRO A 217 10.86 -7.85 -17.35
N HIS A 218 10.49 -7.39 -16.15
CA HIS A 218 9.42 -7.98 -15.35
C HIS A 218 8.07 -8.01 -16.08
N ALA A 219 7.76 -6.97 -16.88
CA ALA A 219 6.57 -6.91 -17.74
C ALA A 219 6.47 -8.11 -18.69
N ASP A 220 7.61 -8.52 -19.22
CA ASP A 220 7.77 -9.55 -20.25
C ASP A 220 7.58 -10.96 -19.65
N LEU A 221 8.14 -11.17 -18.46
CA LEU A 221 7.92 -12.36 -17.63
C LEU A 221 6.44 -12.50 -17.26
N LEU A 222 5.85 -11.44 -16.70
CA LEU A 222 4.43 -11.41 -16.32
C LEU A 222 3.51 -11.73 -17.50
N ARG A 223 3.73 -11.07 -18.64
CA ARG A 223 2.96 -11.27 -19.87
C ARG A 223 3.03 -12.70 -20.39
N GLN A 224 4.22 -13.30 -20.43
CA GLN A 224 4.42 -14.60 -21.05
C GLN A 224 4.13 -15.78 -20.14
N TRP A 225 4.42 -15.68 -18.85
CA TRP A 225 4.32 -16.81 -17.91
C TRP A 225 2.98 -16.81 -17.16
N ILE A 226 2.34 -15.66 -16.93
CA ILE A 226 1.06 -15.59 -16.22
C ILE A 226 -0.09 -15.15 -17.15
N LEU A 227 0.00 -13.94 -17.72
CA LEU A 227 -1.17 -13.31 -18.34
C LEU A 227 -1.63 -14.05 -19.60
N LYS A 228 -0.72 -14.36 -20.52
CA LYS A 228 -1.06 -15.09 -21.75
C LYS A 228 -1.55 -16.53 -21.49
N PRO A 229 -0.90 -17.36 -20.64
CA PRO A 229 -1.43 -18.69 -20.30
C PRO A 229 -2.81 -18.70 -19.65
N LEU A 230 -3.14 -17.67 -18.85
CA LEU A 230 -4.47 -17.50 -18.25
C LEU A 230 -5.48 -16.78 -19.16
N GLY A 231 -5.09 -16.37 -20.37
CA GLY A 231 -5.96 -15.63 -21.30
C GLY A 231 -6.35 -14.24 -20.80
N MET A 232 -5.51 -13.60 -19.98
CA MET A 232 -5.68 -12.24 -19.47
C MET A 232 -5.21 -11.21 -20.53
N ASN A 233 -5.99 -11.09 -21.60
CA ASN A 233 -5.62 -10.33 -22.81
C ASN A 233 -5.71 -8.79 -22.66
N TYR A 234 -6.34 -8.32 -21.59
CA TYR A 234 -6.57 -6.92 -21.23
C TYR A 234 -5.89 -6.57 -19.90
N SER A 235 -4.75 -7.20 -19.65
CA SER A 235 -3.91 -6.98 -18.49
C SER A 235 -2.49 -6.61 -18.94
N TYR A 236 -1.93 -5.59 -18.31
CA TYR A 236 -0.74 -4.88 -18.74
C TYR A 236 0.19 -4.58 -17.57
N TYR A 237 1.45 -4.28 -17.88
CA TYR A 237 2.46 -3.90 -16.89
C TYR A 237 3.22 -2.64 -17.33
N SER A 238 2.52 -1.77 -18.06
CA SER A 238 2.94 -0.42 -18.41
C SER A 238 1.69 0.43 -18.67
N LEU A 239 1.77 1.74 -18.38
CA LEU A 239 0.70 2.68 -18.75
C LEU A 239 0.63 2.86 -20.28
N GLU A 240 1.75 2.69 -20.99
CA GLU A 240 1.83 2.80 -22.45
C GLU A 240 1.04 1.70 -23.18
N ASP A 241 1.16 0.44 -22.75
CA ASP A 241 0.37 -0.67 -23.29
C ASP A 241 -1.13 -0.47 -23.02
N ALA A 242 -1.49 -0.02 -21.81
CA ALA A 242 -2.88 0.23 -21.43
C ALA A 242 -3.50 1.39 -22.23
N ALA A 243 -2.76 2.49 -22.41
CA ALA A 243 -3.16 3.61 -23.27
C ALA A 243 -3.25 3.19 -24.75
N THR A 244 -2.34 2.33 -25.21
CA THR A 244 -2.39 1.74 -26.55
C THR A 244 -3.67 0.92 -26.74
N CYS A 245 -4.10 0.13 -25.73
CA CYS A 245 -5.40 -0.55 -25.81
C CYS A 245 -6.57 0.42 -25.88
N GLN A 246 -6.61 1.45 -25.02
CA GLN A 246 -7.68 2.47 -25.04
C GLN A 246 -7.80 3.17 -26.40
N ASN A 247 -6.69 3.40 -27.10
CA ASN A 247 -6.67 4.03 -28.42
C ASN A 247 -7.02 3.06 -29.57
N SER A 248 -7.11 1.74 -29.34
CA SER A 248 -7.23 0.73 -30.40
C SER A 248 -8.39 -0.28 -30.24
N ASP A 249 -8.92 -0.46 -29.03
CA ASP A 249 -10.08 -1.32 -28.75
C ASP A 249 -11.12 -0.54 -27.92
N PRO A 250 -12.35 -0.32 -28.42
CA PRO A 250 -13.39 0.43 -27.70
C PRO A 250 -13.87 -0.25 -26.40
N ARG A 251 -13.43 -1.48 -26.11
CA ARG A 251 -13.65 -2.14 -24.81
C ARG A 251 -12.64 -1.70 -23.75
N CYS A 252 -11.52 -1.10 -24.15
CA CYS A 252 -10.51 -0.58 -23.25
C CYS A 252 -10.83 0.87 -22.85
N THR A 253 -11.17 1.06 -21.58
CA THR A 253 -11.24 2.37 -20.95
C THR A 253 -10.34 2.34 -19.75
N LEU A 254 -9.24 3.07 -19.73
CA LEU A 254 -8.47 3.29 -18.52
C LEU A 254 -9.27 4.24 -17.64
N ALA A 255 -9.60 3.79 -16.43
CA ALA A 255 -10.25 4.65 -15.45
C ALA A 255 -9.35 5.86 -15.14
N ASP A 256 -10.00 6.95 -14.73
CA ASP A 256 -9.35 7.99 -13.94
C ASP A 256 -9.57 7.71 -12.46
N SER A 257 -8.61 8.04 -11.60
CA SER A 257 -8.76 8.04 -10.15
C SER A 257 -9.00 9.43 -9.58
N TYR A 258 -9.65 9.47 -8.42
CA TYR A 258 -10.10 10.71 -7.80
C TYR A 258 -9.90 10.69 -6.29
N ALA A 259 -9.51 11.83 -5.73
CA ALA A 259 -9.55 12.11 -4.30
C ALA A 259 -10.75 13.02 -3.99
N TRP A 260 -11.44 12.78 -2.88
CA TRP A 260 -12.48 13.69 -2.39
C TRP A 260 -11.88 14.85 -1.62
N ASN A 261 -12.01 16.06 -2.16
CA ASN A 261 -11.54 17.26 -1.49
C ASN A 261 -12.60 17.75 -0.49
N LYS A 262 -12.41 17.42 0.80
CA LYS A 262 -13.29 17.84 1.91
C LYS A 262 -13.45 19.37 2.05
N ARG A 263 -12.54 20.20 1.49
CA ARG A 263 -12.60 21.67 1.54
C ARG A 263 -13.50 22.25 0.45
N THR A 264 -13.35 21.79 -0.79
CA THR A 264 -14.14 22.27 -1.93
C THR A 264 -15.45 21.50 -2.14
N GLY A 265 -15.63 20.37 -1.46
CA GLY A 265 -16.79 19.49 -1.64
C GLY A 265 -16.84 18.90 -3.05
N SER A 266 -15.68 18.54 -3.62
CA SER A 266 -15.57 18.10 -5.00
C SER A 266 -14.47 17.05 -5.22
N PHE A 267 -14.58 16.32 -6.33
CA PHE A 267 -13.57 15.36 -6.76
C PHE A 267 -12.37 16.06 -7.43
N LYS A 268 -11.16 15.76 -6.97
CA LYS A 268 -9.90 16.13 -7.63
C LYS A 268 -9.38 14.90 -8.39
N LYS A 269 -9.32 14.99 -9.72
CA LYS A 269 -8.73 13.94 -10.58
C LYS A 269 -7.23 13.82 -10.29
N TRP A 270 -6.75 12.58 -10.17
CA TRP A 270 -5.34 12.23 -10.12
C TRP A 270 -4.75 12.22 -11.53
N SER A 271 -3.53 12.75 -11.71
CA SER A 271 -2.84 12.64 -13.01
C SER A 271 -2.09 11.31 -13.11
N LEU A 272 -2.44 10.50 -14.11
CA LEU A 272 -1.75 9.25 -14.42
C LEU A 272 -0.25 9.44 -14.68
N ASP A 273 0.15 10.61 -15.20
CA ASP A 273 1.56 11.00 -15.43
C ASP A 273 2.39 11.07 -14.14
N LEU A 274 1.74 11.05 -12.96
CA LEU A 274 2.37 11.03 -11.64
C LEU A 274 2.44 9.63 -11.03
N SER A 275 2.01 8.58 -11.74
CA SER A 275 2.13 7.19 -11.28
C SER A 275 3.60 6.75 -11.25
N ASN A 276 3.93 5.86 -10.31
CA ASN A 276 5.25 5.21 -10.29
C ASN A 276 5.38 4.23 -11.47
N PRO A 277 6.60 4.01 -12.00
CA PRO A 277 6.86 2.87 -12.87
C PRO A 277 6.61 1.54 -12.11
N PRO A 278 6.10 0.49 -12.77
CA PRO A 278 5.90 -0.83 -12.16
C PRO A 278 7.19 -1.45 -11.63
N ASN A 279 7.17 -1.95 -10.38
CA ASN A 279 8.36 -2.45 -9.69
C ASN A 279 8.11 -3.69 -8.80
N GLY A 280 7.07 -4.48 -9.14
CA GLY A 280 6.71 -5.76 -8.51
C GLY A 280 5.94 -5.62 -7.19
N ALA A 281 6.27 -4.60 -6.42
CA ALA A 281 5.45 -4.19 -5.29
C ALA A 281 4.08 -3.66 -5.75
N GLY A 282 4.01 -3.10 -6.95
CA GLY A 282 2.80 -2.63 -7.61
C GLY A 282 3.04 -2.40 -9.11
N GLY A 283 1.96 -2.25 -9.87
CA GLY A 283 2.01 -1.79 -11.27
C GLY A 283 1.20 -2.61 -12.29
N ILE A 284 0.53 -3.70 -11.89
CA ILE A 284 -0.40 -4.37 -12.82
C ILE A 284 -1.61 -3.47 -13.12
N ILE A 285 -1.91 -3.31 -14.40
CA ILE A 285 -3.12 -2.67 -14.91
C ILE A 285 -4.01 -3.78 -15.48
N SER A 286 -5.26 -3.88 -15.03
CA SER A 286 -6.16 -4.98 -15.42
C SER A 286 -7.62 -4.55 -15.31
N ASN A 287 -8.54 -5.42 -15.71
CA ASN A 287 -9.98 -5.28 -15.48
C ASN A 287 -10.51 -6.51 -14.74
N VAL A 288 -11.71 -6.43 -14.16
CA VAL A 288 -12.22 -7.53 -13.32
C VAL A 288 -12.55 -8.80 -14.11
N VAL A 289 -12.80 -8.72 -15.42
CA VAL A 289 -13.00 -9.89 -16.28
C VAL A 289 -11.72 -10.73 -16.34
N ASP A 290 -10.57 -10.10 -16.58
CA ASP A 290 -9.28 -10.78 -16.54
C ASP A 290 -8.87 -11.18 -15.13
N TYR A 291 -9.05 -10.29 -14.16
CA TYR A 291 -8.69 -10.57 -12.77
C TYR A 291 -9.49 -11.73 -12.17
N SER A 292 -10.72 -11.98 -12.63
CA SER A 292 -11.49 -13.18 -12.26
C SER A 292 -10.81 -14.50 -12.70
N LYS A 293 -10.01 -14.48 -13.77
CA LYS A 293 -9.22 -15.63 -14.24
C LYS A 293 -8.03 -15.87 -13.33
N TRP A 294 -7.37 -14.79 -12.88
CA TRP A 294 -6.32 -14.83 -11.87
C TRP A 294 -6.81 -15.43 -10.54
N ILE A 295 -7.92 -14.92 -10.01
CA ILE A 295 -8.49 -15.46 -8.77
C ILE A 295 -8.94 -16.91 -8.95
N ARG A 296 -9.52 -17.28 -10.10
CA ARG A 296 -9.84 -18.68 -10.39
C ARG A 296 -8.60 -19.57 -10.38
N ALA A 297 -7.47 -19.14 -10.95
CA ALA A 297 -6.22 -19.89 -10.90
C ALA A 297 -5.75 -20.15 -9.45
N LEU A 298 -5.66 -19.10 -8.62
CA LEU A 298 -5.26 -19.20 -7.21
C LEU A 298 -6.19 -20.05 -6.33
N MET A 299 -7.49 -20.01 -6.64
CA MET A 299 -8.56 -20.68 -5.89
C MET A 299 -8.74 -22.15 -6.27
N TYR A 300 -8.39 -22.53 -7.51
CA TYR A 300 -8.39 -23.91 -7.99
C TYR A 300 -7.02 -24.58 -7.95
N GLU A 301 -5.95 -23.83 -7.63
CA GLU A 301 -4.56 -24.29 -7.66
C GLU A 301 -4.21 -24.85 -9.04
N SER A 302 -4.49 -24.01 -10.04
CA SER A 302 -4.37 -24.31 -11.47
C SER A 302 -3.66 -23.19 -12.22
N GLY A 303 -3.35 -23.42 -13.50
CA GLY A 303 -2.64 -22.45 -14.33
C GLY A 303 -1.13 -22.73 -14.37
N PRO A 304 -0.30 -21.69 -14.53
CA PRO A 304 1.14 -21.84 -14.82
C PRO A 304 2.03 -22.11 -13.60
N VAL A 305 1.54 -21.87 -12.38
CA VAL A 305 2.26 -22.18 -11.12
C VAL A 305 1.78 -23.52 -10.59
N SER A 306 2.69 -24.38 -10.13
CA SER A 306 2.32 -25.68 -9.53
C SER A 306 1.44 -25.53 -8.28
N LYS A 307 0.86 -26.64 -7.81
CA LYS A 307 0.07 -26.63 -6.56
C LYS A 307 0.97 -26.32 -5.36
N GLU A 308 2.17 -26.85 -5.37
CA GLU A 308 3.20 -26.71 -4.36
C GLU A 308 3.65 -25.24 -4.25
N GLY A 309 3.91 -24.58 -5.39
CA GLY A 309 4.22 -23.15 -5.48
C GLY A 309 3.07 -22.26 -5.02
N GLN A 310 1.83 -22.59 -5.38
CA GLN A 310 0.66 -21.85 -4.88
C GLN A 310 0.41 -22.10 -3.38
N ALA A 311 0.72 -23.29 -2.86
CA ALA A 311 0.58 -23.61 -1.44
C ALA A 311 1.55 -22.78 -0.57
N ILE A 312 2.82 -22.66 -0.96
CA ILE A 312 3.80 -21.84 -0.22
C ILE A 312 3.44 -20.34 -0.27
N MET A 313 2.88 -19.84 -1.37
CA MET A 313 2.36 -18.46 -1.44
C MET A 313 1.26 -18.15 -0.41
N LYS A 314 0.51 -19.17 0.04
CA LYS A 314 -0.60 -19.06 0.99
C LYS A 314 -0.22 -19.46 2.43
N TYR A 315 0.99 -19.97 2.64
CA TYR A 315 1.46 -20.48 3.93
C TYR A 315 1.65 -19.35 4.96
N PRO A 316 1.33 -19.55 6.25
CA PRO A 316 1.53 -18.56 7.31
C PRO A 316 3.02 -18.36 7.65
N LEU A 317 3.72 -17.51 6.88
CA LEU A 317 5.14 -17.21 7.05
C LEU A 317 5.41 -16.06 8.04
N SER A 318 4.43 -15.17 8.20
CA SER A 318 4.44 -14.01 9.09
C SER A 318 3.03 -13.77 9.65
N PHE A 319 2.91 -13.36 10.92
CA PHE A 319 1.61 -13.01 11.53
C PHE A 319 1.41 -11.49 11.60
N LEU A 320 0.21 -11.03 11.25
CA LEU A 320 -0.16 -9.61 11.18
C LEU A 320 -0.42 -8.99 12.56
N GLY A 321 -0.72 -9.82 13.56
CA GLY A 321 -1.02 -9.44 14.93
C GLY A 321 -1.44 -10.67 15.74
N ALA A 322 -1.77 -10.47 17.02
CA ALA A 322 -2.37 -11.54 17.84
C ALA A 322 -3.86 -11.76 17.49
N GLU A 323 -4.55 -10.69 17.10
CA GLU A 323 -5.95 -10.67 16.68
C GLU A 323 -6.05 -9.85 15.40
N THR A 324 -6.73 -10.36 14.38
CA THR A 324 -6.94 -9.66 13.11
C THR A 324 -8.40 -9.73 12.69
N PRO A 325 -9.30 -8.92 13.29
CA PRO A 325 -10.69 -8.84 12.85
C PRO A 325 -10.79 -8.54 11.35
N PRO A 326 -11.70 -9.21 10.62
CA PRO A 326 -12.79 -10.05 11.13
C PRO A 326 -12.41 -11.52 11.39
N TYR A 327 -11.15 -11.92 11.17
CA TYR A 327 -10.71 -13.29 11.38
C TYR A 327 -10.78 -13.72 12.85
N ALA A 328 -10.96 -15.02 13.07
CA ALA A 328 -10.84 -15.65 14.38
C ALA A 328 -9.35 -15.82 14.72
N GLY A 329 -8.82 -14.94 15.57
CA GLY A 329 -7.42 -14.96 15.98
C GLY A 329 -6.48 -14.24 14.99
N PRO A 330 -5.22 -14.70 14.85
CA PRO A 330 -4.21 -13.98 14.08
C PRO A 330 -4.39 -14.19 12.57
N GLY A 331 -4.42 -13.09 11.82
CA GLY A 331 -4.19 -13.11 10.38
C GLY A 331 -2.72 -13.32 10.06
N TRP A 332 -2.43 -13.82 8.85
CA TRP A 332 -1.07 -14.07 8.39
C TRP A 332 -0.80 -13.50 7.00
N TYR A 333 0.48 -13.46 6.66
CA TYR A 333 0.99 -13.12 5.35
C TYR A 333 1.86 -14.29 4.84
N GLY A 334 1.62 -14.71 3.60
CA GLY A 334 2.42 -15.68 2.86
C GLY A 334 3.40 -14.98 1.93
N LEU A 335 3.27 -15.19 0.61
CA LEU A 335 4.07 -14.53 -0.41
C LEU A 335 3.15 -13.73 -1.34
N GLY A 336 2.99 -12.43 -1.04
CA GLY A 336 2.09 -11.56 -1.79
C GLY A 336 0.59 -11.85 -1.59
N ILE A 337 0.24 -12.64 -0.57
CA ILE A 337 -1.14 -13.03 -0.21
C ILE A 337 -1.28 -12.99 1.32
N GLU A 338 -2.33 -12.33 1.80
CA GLU A 338 -2.81 -12.37 3.18
C GLU A 338 -3.76 -13.57 3.39
N GLY A 339 -3.84 -14.08 4.61
CA GLY A 339 -4.77 -15.15 4.96
C GLY A 339 -5.31 -15.03 6.39
N GLY A 340 -6.45 -15.66 6.63
CA GLY A 340 -7.07 -15.76 7.94
C GLY A 340 -8.19 -16.79 7.97
N ILE A 341 -8.66 -17.13 9.17
CA ILE A 341 -9.83 -18.00 9.36
C ILE A 341 -11.06 -17.14 9.65
N TYR A 342 -12.10 -17.23 8.83
CA TYR A 342 -13.38 -16.54 9.04
C TYR A 342 -14.53 -17.55 9.05
N ARG A 343 -15.30 -17.61 10.14
CA ARG A 343 -16.42 -18.56 10.31
C ARG A 343 -16.08 -20.02 9.95
N ASN A 344 -14.88 -20.47 10.35
CA ASN A 344 -14.25 -21.77 10.04
C ASN A 344 -13.76 -21.98 8.59
N GLU A 345 -13.86 -20.97 7.72
CA GLU A 345 -13.33 -21.00 6.36
C GLU A 345 -11.94 -20.35 6.29
N LYS A 346 -11.04 -20.90 5.46
CA LYS A 346 -9.82 -20.19 5.06
C LYS A 346 -10.18 -19.11 4.04
N VAL A 347 -9.92 -17.85 4.37
CA VAL A 347 -10.07 -16.71 3.45
C VAL A 347 -8.67 -16.20 3.11
N PHE A 348 -8.38 -16.09 1.82
CA PHE A 348 -7.15 -15.47 1.31
C PHE A 348 -7.48 -14.17 0.61
N SER A 349 -6.62 -13.15 0.74
CA SER A 349 -6.85 -11.83 0.16
C SER A 349 -5.56 -11.08 -0.16
N HIS A 350 -5.67 -9.95 -0.86
CA HIS A 350 -4.69 -8.88 -0.77
C HIS A 350 -5.36 -7.57 -1.17
N ASN A 351 -5.01 -6.49 -0.46
CA ASN A 351 -5.53 -5.15 -0.75
C ASN A 351 -4.50 -4.33 -1.54
N GLY A 352 -4.96 -3.38 -2.34
CA GLY A 352 -4.12 -2.54 -3.18
C GLY A 352 -4.58 -1.10 -3.14
N GLY A 353 -3.63 -0.18 -2.95
CA GLY A 353 -3.82 1.26 -3.02
C GLY A 353 -2.61 1.90 -3.68
N ILE A 354 -2.83 2.65 -4.75
CA ILE A 354 -1.83 3.49 -5.41
C ILE A 354 -2.57 4.58 -6.16
N SER A 355 -2.02 5.78 -6.25
CA SER A 355 -2.52 6.79 -7.18
C SER A 355 -4.02 7.09 -7.11
N ALA A 356 -4.60 7.15 -5.90
CA ALA A 356 -6.05 7.29 -5.67
C ALA A 356 -6.94 6.14 -6.23
N TYR A 357 -6.34 5.01 -6.64
CA TYR A 357 -7.03 3.74 -6.88
C TYR A 357 -7.06 2.89 -5.62
N ALA A 358 -8.14 2.13 -5.41
CA ALA A 358 -8.22 1.07 -4.42
C ALA A 358 -8.78 -0.24 -5.01
N SER A 359 -8.14 -1.36 -4.66
CA SER A 359 -8.48 -2.72 -5.11
C SER A 359 -8.42 -3.72 -3.97
N THR A 360 -9.25 -4.74 -4.04
CA THR A 360 -9.18 -5.92 -3.18
C THR A 360 -9.56 -7.16 -3.96
N PHE A 361 -8.97 -8.29 -3.60
CA PHE A 361 -9.52 -9.58 -3.91
C PHE A 361 -9.64 -10.42 -2.64
N LYS A 362 -10.63 -11.30 -2.60
CA LYS A 362 -10.80 -12.33 -1.54
C LYS A 362 -11.21 -13.65 -2.18
N PHE A 363 -10.74 -14.79 -1.66
CA PHE A 363 -11.23 -16.10 -2.09
C PHE A 363 -11.20 -17.16 -0.98
N LEU A 364 -12.17 -18.07 -1.06
CA LEU A 364 -12.36 -19.24 -0.20
C LEU A 364 -12.12 -20.49 -1.06
N PRO A 365 -10.90 -21.07 -1.06
CA PRO A 365 -10.55 -22.15 -1.98
C PRO A 365 -11.32 -23.45 -1.72
N ASP A 366 -11.77 -23.68 -0.49
CA ASP A 366 -12.55 -24.88 -0.14
C ASP A 366 -14.01 -24.75 -0.61
N ARG A 367 -14.50 -23.52 -0.84
CA ARG A 367 -15.86 -23.20 -1.30
C ARG A 367 -15.95 -22.80 -2.77
N LYS A 368 -14.80 -22.71 -3.47
CA LYS A 368 -14.70 -22.21 -4.86
C LYS A 368 -15.42 -20.88 -5.09
N PHE A 369 -15.37 -20.01 -4.08
CA PHE A 369 -15.94 -18.66 -4.10
C PHE A 369 -14.84 -17.60 -4.04
N GLY A 370 -14.95 -16.54 -4.83
CA GLY A 370 -14.03 -15.41 -4.81
C GLY A 370 -14.66 -14.11 -5.29
N VAL A 371 -14.12 -13.01 -4.81
CA VAL A 371 -14.58 -11.64 -5.07
C VAL A 371 -13.40 -10.79 -5.49
N VAL A 372 -13.61 -9.91 -6.47
CA VAL A 372 -12.69 -8.82 -6.83
C VAL A 372 -13.49 -7.52 -6.83
N VAL A 373 -12.96 -6.47 -6.19
CA VAL A 373 -13.55 -5.12 -6.23
C VAL A 373 -12.46 -4.12 -6.58
N PHE A 374 -12.67 -3.32 -7.63
CA PHE A 374 -11.83 -2.18 -8.01
C PHE A 374 -12.65 -0.90 -7.90
N GLN A 375 -12.13 0.15 -7.27
CA GLN A 375 -12.79 1.44 -7.11
C GLN A 375 -11.82 2.60 -7.37
N ASN A 376 -12.29 3.65 -8.06
CA ASN A 376 -11.44 4.77 -8.50
C ASN A 376 -11.37 5.93 -7.49
N ALA A 377 -11.54 5.62 -6.22
CA ALA A 377 -11.15 6.47 -5.10
C ALA A 377 -10.47 5.58 -4.05
N GLN A 378 -9.31 6.00 -3.51
CA GLN A 378 -8.53 5.17 -2.61
C GLN A 378 -9.09 5.22 -1.18
N ASN A 379 -10.11 4.43 -0.89
CA ASN A 379 -10.66 4.24 0.45
C ASN A 379 -11.04 2.76 0.66
N ASN A 380 -11.49 2.39 1.87
CA ASN A 380 -11.71 0.99 2.25
C ASN A 380 -13.15 0.48 2.04
N ALA A 381 -14.03 1.20 1.32
CA ALA A 381 -15.41 0.72 1.08
C ALA A 381 -15.45 -0.63 0.34
N MET A 382 -14.48 -0.88 -0.55
CA MET A 382 -14.25 -2.16 -1.21
C MET A 382 -14.17 -3.36 -0.25
N GLU A 383 -13.66 -3.17 0.97
CA GLU A 383 -13.61 -4.23 1.98
C GLU A 383 -15.00 -4.51 2.54
N ALA A 384 -15.84 -3.48 2.76
CA ALA A 384 -17.22 -3.68 3.19
C ALA A 384 -18.05 -4.38 2.11
N ILE A 385 -17.81 -4.07 0.83
CA ILE A 385 -18.41 -4.77 -0.32
C ILE A 385 -17.96 -6.24 -0.36
N ALA A 386 -16.65 -6.50 -0.25
CA ALA A 386 -16.12 -7.85 -0.32
C ALA A 386 -16.55 -8.74 0.86
N TRP A 387 -16.56 -8.20 2.09
CA TRP A 387 -17.00 -8.94 3.27
C TRP A 387 -18.51 -9.18 3.31
N ARG A 388 -19.33 -8.22 2.85
CA ARG A 388 -20.78 -8.42 2.66
C ARG A 388 -21.06 -9.61 1.74
N LEU A 389 -20.37 -9.69 0.60
CA LEU A 389 -20.50 -10.80 -0.35
C LEU A 389 -20.04 -12.15 0.23
N VAL A 390 -19.02 -12.16 1.10
CA VAL A 390 -18.58 -13.38 1.80
C VAL A 390 -19.63 -13.83 2.83
N ASP A 391 -20.17 -12.93 3.64
CA ASP A 391 -21.20 -13.26 4.62
C ASP A 391 -22.52 -13.72 3.96
N GLU A 392 -22.98 -13.05 2.90
CA GLU A 392 -24.15 -13.47 2.11
C GLU A 392 -23.92 -14.85 1.46
N PHE A 393 -22.74 -15.10 0.88
CA PHE A 393 -22.40 -16.40 0.30
C PHE A 393 -22.36 -17.53 1.34
N LEU A 394 -21.86 -17.25 2.55
CA LEU A 394 -21.82 -18.23 3.65
C LEU A 394 -23.19 -18.44 4.32
N GLY A 395 -24.25 -17.78 3.85
CA GLY A 395 -25.60 -17.94 4.40
C GLY A 395 -25.74 -17.43 5.84
N VAL A 396 -24.91 -16.44 6.21
CA VAL A 396 -24.95 -15.83 7.54
C VAL A 396 -26.25 -15.00 7.68
N PRO A 397 -26.85 -14.89 8.88
CA PRO A 397 -27.94 -13.94 9.12
C PRO A 397 -27.47 -12.49 8.97
N GLU A 398 -28.26 -11.61 8.35
CA GLU A 398 -27.86 -10.21 8.09
C GLU A 398 -27.56 -9.41 9.37
N ASP A 399 -28.21 -9.75 10.49
CA ASP A 399 -27.96 -9.17 11.82
C ASP A 399 -26.67 -9.70 12.50
N GLU A 400 -26.09 -10.78 11.98
CA GLU A 400 -24.79 -11.31 12.38
C GLU A 400 -23.62 -10.87 11.48
N PHE A 401 -23.86 -10.11 10.41
CA PHE A 401 -22.82 -9.69 9.47
C PHE A 401 -21.73 -8.87 10.15
N TYR A 402 -20.46 -9.09 9.74
CA TYR A 402 -19.38 -8.28 10.27
C TYR A 402 -19.48 -6.87 9.69
N ASP A 403 -19.77 -5.87 10.54
CA ASP A 403 -19.88 -4.47 10.13
C ASP A 403 -18.50 -3.86 9.82
N MET A 404 -18.01 -4.23 8.64
CA MET A 404 -16.77 -3.71 8.08
C MET A 404 -16.89 -2.21 7.78
N ASN A 405 -18.08 -1.69 7.41
CA ASN A 405 -18.24 -0.26 7.14
C ASN A 405 -17.94 0.57 8.40
N LYS A 406 -18.59 0.23 9.51
CA LYS A 406 -18.32 0.83 10.82
C LYS A 406 -16.86 0.65 11.25
N THR A 407 -16.29 -0.55 11.07
CA THR A 407 -14.88 -0.82 11.41
C THR A 407 -13.93 0.12 10.64
N GLN A 408 -14.19 0.36 9.35
CA GLN A 408 -13.38 1.27 8.54
C GLN A 408 -13.58 2.74 8.91
N HIS A 409 -14.80 3.16 9.26
CA HIS A 409 -15.07 4.51 9.78
C HIS A 409 -14.41 4.76 11.14
N GLU A 410 -14.47 3.80 12.07
CA GLU A 410 -13.79 3.87 13.37
C GLU A 410 -12.27 3.94 13.20
N PHE A 411 -11.70 3.16 12.26
CA PHE A 411 -10.29 3.24 11.89
C PHE A 411 -9.92 4.61 11.31
N ALA A 412 -10.67 5.11 10.32
CA ALA A 412 -10.43 6.40 9.68
C ALA A 412 -10.49 7.56 10.68
N LYS A 413 -11.50 7.57 11.57
CA LYS A 413 -11.63 8.56 12.64
C LYS A 413 -10.43 8.51 13.60
N LYS A 414 -10.08 7.33 14.10
CA LYS A 414 -8.94 7.15 15.01
C LYS A 414 -7.62 7.58 14.38
N TYR A 415 -7.47 7.38 13.07
CA TYR A 415 -6.33 7.82 12.30
C TYR A 415 -6.27 9.35 12.18
N GLU A 416 -7.39 10.02 11.89
CA GLU A 416 -7.48 11.49 11.90
C GLU A 416 -7.12 12.05 13.30
N GLU A 417 -7.66 11.48 14.38
CA GLU A 417 -7.29 11.85 15.77
C GLU A 417 -5.79 11.62 16.08
N GLN A 418 -5.22 10.50 15.60
CA GLN A 418 -3.80 10.21 15.75
C GLN A 418 -2.93 11.24 15.02
N LEU A 419 -3.28 11.57 13.77
CA LEU A 419 -2.58 12.53 12.92
C LEU A 419 -2.63 13.95 13.49
N GLU A 420 -3.80 14.43 13.92
CA GLU A 420 -3.97 15.74 14.57
C GLU A 420 -3.14 15.85 15.85
N SER A 421 -3.03 14.76 16.63
CA SER A 421 -2.21 14.72 17.84
C SER A 421 -0.70 14.53 17.60
N LEU A 422 -0.29 14.19 16.38
CA LEU A 422 1.09 13.77 16.07
C LEU A 422 2.13 14.89 16.28
N PRO A 423 1.92 16.16 15.86
CA PRO A 423 2.87 17.24 16.11
C PRO A 423 3.28 17.38 17.58
N SER A 424 2.31 17.35 18.49
CA SER A 424 2.52 17.44 19.94
C SER A 424 3.21 16.20 20.52
N LYS A 425 2.98 15.02 19.93
CA LYS A 425 3.70 13.77 20.32
C LYS A 425 5.15 13.77 19.85
N LEU A 426 5.43 14.34 18.69
CA LEU A 426 6.80 14.50 18.19
C LEU A 426 7.56 15.52 19.06
N TYR A 427 6.94 16.66 19.36
CA TYR A 427 7.53 17.74 20.16
C TYR A 427 6.75 17.97 21.46
N PRO A 428 6.88 17.10 22.48
CA PRO A 428 6.13 17.23 23.74
C PRO A 428 6.65 18.33 24.67
N ASN A 429 7.89 18.80 24.44
CA ASN A 429 8.60 19.72 25.34
C ASN A 429 8.94 21.06 24.65
N VAL A 430 8.02 21.59 23.83
CA VAL A 430 8.19 22.94 23.23
C VAL A 430 8.08 23.99 24.34
N PRO A 431 9.03 24.94 24.46
CA PRO A 431 8.93 26.01 25.45
C PRO A 431 7.75 26.95 25.13
N SER A 432 7.13 27.53 26.15
CA SER A 432 5.99 28.46 26.01
C SER A 432 6.31 29.71 25.17
N ILE A 433 7.60 30.05 25.05
CA ILE A 433 8.12 31.00 24.08
C ILE A 433 9.13 30.24 23.22
N PRO A 434 8.79 29.88 21.96
CA PRO A 434 9.73 29.28 21.01
C PRO A 434 11.01 30.11 20.85
N VAL A 435 12.16 29.45 20.95
CA VAL A 435 13.45 30.07 20.61
C VAL A 435 13.49 30.22 19.08
N LYS A 436 13.75 31.42 18.55
CA LYS A 436 13.84 31.65 17.10
C LYS A 436 14.93 30.78 16.46
N PRO A 437 14.86 30.49 15.14
CA PRO A 437 15.99 29.92 14.42
C PRO A 437 17.23 30.81 14.60
N GLN A 438 18.43 30.21 14.66
CA GLN A 438 19.69 30.94 14.82
C GLN A 438 20.02 31.86 13.63
N LEU A 439 19.54 31.53 12.43
CA LEU A 439 19.82 32.26 11.19
C LEU A 439 18.54 32.84 10.55
N PRO A 440 18.65 33.79 9.62
CA PRO A 440 17.54 34.14 8.72
C PRO A 440 17.10 32.93 7.90
N LEU A 441 15.80 32.84 7.59
CA LEU A 441 15.20 31.70 6.86
C LEU A 441 15.88 31.44 5.50
N GLN A 442 16.33 32.51 4.84
CA GLN A 442 17.11 32.49 3.60
C GLN A 442 18.35 31.58 3.71
N ASN A 443 19.00 31.51 4.87
CA ASN A 443 20.26 30.78 5.03
C ASN A 443 20.06 29.25 5.18
N TYR A 444 18.82 28.81 5.40
CA TYR A 444 18.43 27.39 5.41
C TYR A 444 18.06 26.86 4.03
N THR A 445 17.88 27.72 3.02
CA THR A 445 17.61 27.27 1.64
C THR A 445 18.86 26.64 1.01
N GLY A 446 18.65 25.73 0.07
CA GLY A 446 19.75 25.00 -0.58
C GLY A 446 19.36 23.56 -0.90
N VAL A 447 20.30 22.81 -1.47
CA VAL A 447 20.12 21.40 -1.79
C VAL A 447 20.76 20.56 -0.68
N TYR A 448 20.00 19.66 -0.08
CA TYR A 448 20.47 18.72 0.93
C TYR A 448 20.37 17.30 0.36
N VAL A 449 21.43 16.50 0.46
CA VAL A 449 21.57 15.22 -0.25
C VAL A 449 21.72 14.06 0.72
N ASN A 450 20.90 13.02 0.55
CA ASN A 450 21.03 11.73 1.21
C ASN A 450 21.17 10.63 0.15
N ALA A 451 22.00 9.62 0.42
CA ALA A 451 22.28 8.55 -0.52
C ALA A 451 21.02 7.72 -0.87
N ALA A 452 20.17 7.39 0.11
CA ALA A 452 18.93 6.65 -0.12
C ALA A 452 17.81 7.55 -0.66
N TYR A 453 17.45 8.60 0.09
CA TYR A 453 16.24 9.39 -0.16
C TYR A 453 16.42 10.51 -1.19
N GLY A 454 17.62 10.64 -1.77
CA GLY A 454 17.93 11.65 -2.75
C GLY A 454 18.03 13.06 -2.18
N ASN A 455 17.50 14.04 -2.92
CA ASN A 455 17.80 15.45 -2.70
C ASN A 455 16.55 16.19 -2.22
N PHE A 456 16.67 16.95 -1.13
CA PHE A 456 15.71 17.99 -0.75
C PHE A 456 16.24 19.36 -1.18
N SER A 457 15.59 19.96 -2.18
CA SER A 457 15.79 21.37 -2.54
C SER A 457 14.89 22.23 -1.66
N VAL A 458 15.45 22.84 -0.62
CA VAL A 458 14.73 23.67 0.36
C VAL A 458 14.63 25.12 -0.14
N THR A 459 13.41 25.65 -0.23
CA THR A 459 13.06 26.97 -0.76
C THR A 459 12.18 27.77 0.20
N LEU A 460 12.11 29.10 0.01
CA LEU A 460 11.17 29.98 0.74
C LEU A 460 9.78 30.02 0.10
N GLU A 461 9.72 29.87 -1.22
CA GLU A 461 8.47 29.83 -1.97
C GLU A 461 8.10 28.36 -2.23
N ALA A 462 6.81 28.06 -2.12
CA ALA A 462 6.30 26.76 -2.52
C ALA A 462 6.41 26.58 -4.04
N PRO A 463 6.80 25.40 -4.54
CA PRO A 463 6.83 25.15 -5.97
C PRO A 463 5.45 25.35 -6.60
N ALA A 464 5.34 26.31 -7.53
CA ALA A 464 4.07 26.75 -8.09
C ALA A 464 3.26 25.67 -8.83
N ALA A 465 3.88 24.54 -9.16
CA ALA A 465 3.21 23.38 -9.77
C ALA A 465 2.50 22.46 -8.76
N LEU A 466 2.75 22.62 -7.45
CA LEU A 466 2.41 21.64 -6.42
C LEU A 466 1.48 22.17 -5.31
N LEU A 467 1.07 23.43 -5.38
CA LEU A 467 0.02 24.01 -4.54
C LEU A 467 -1.05 24.68 -5.41
N ASP A 468 -2.31 24.49 -5.05
CA ASP A 468 -3.35 25.42 -5.46
C ASP A 468 -3.08 26.75 -4.74
N LYS A 469 -3.20 27.90 -5.42
CA LYS A 469 -2.92 29.21 -4.79
C LYS A 469 -3.81 29.47 -3.57
N SER A 470 -5.01 28.91 -3.54
CA SER A 470 -5.92 28.93 -2.38
C SER A 470 -5.41 28.16 -1.15
N GLU A 471 -4.35 27.36 -1.26
CA GLU A 471 -3.72 26.61 -0.16
C GLU A 471 -2.57 27.40 0.51
N ILE A 472 -2.15 28.52 -0.08
CA ILE A 472 -1.03 29.35 0.41
C ILE A 472 -1.52 30.38 1.44
N GLU A 473 -2.69 30.99 1.19
CA GLU A 473 -3.15 32.20 1.88
C GLU A 473 -3.65 31.98 3.32
N GLU A 474 -4.08 30.77 3.69
CA GLU A 474 -4.62 30.46 5.03
C GLU A 474 -3.58 29.96 6.05
N SER A 475 -2.28 29.92 5.71
CA SER A 475 -1.21 29.56 6.67
C SER A 475 -0.87 30.70 7.66
N GLY A 476 -1.91 31.33 8.20
CA GLY A 476 -1.82 32.37 9.22
C GLY A 476 -1.22 31.85 10.53
N SER A 477 -0.36 32.67 11.15
CA SER A 477 0.23 32.51 12.49
C SER A 477 1.18 31.32 12.73
N ALA A 478 2.43 31.41 12.22
CA ALA A 478 3.69 31.23 12.98
C ALA A 478 4.92 31.13 12.06
N GLY A 479 5.45 32.28 11.62
CA GLY A 479 6.64 32.33 10.75
C GLY A 479 6.36 31.93 9.29
N LEU A 480 7.25 32.35 8.38
CA LEU A 480 7.22 31.86 7.00
C LEU A 480 7.80 30.43 6.99
N PRO A 481 7.10 29.43 6.42
CA PRO A 481 7.63 28.08 6.31
C PRO A 481 8.75 27.99 5.27
N LEU A 482 9.49 26.88 5.29
CA LEU A 482 10.32 26.45 4.17
C LEU A 482 9.63 25.30 3.43
N TYR A 483 9.90 25.15 2.15
CA TYR A 483 9.32 24.10 1.30
C TYR A 483 10.40 23.22 0.69
N ALA A 484 10.11 21.94 0.45
CA ALA A 484 10.92 21.09 -0.41
C ALA A 484 10.03 20.07 -1.14
N THR A 485 10.62 19.30 -2.06
CA THR A 485 9.90 18.27 -2.83
C THR A 485 10.68 16.97 -2.87
N SER A 486 10.00 15.84 -2.98
CA SER A 486 10.64 14.57 -3.34
C SER A 486 11.27 14.66 -4.73
N ARG A 487 12.29 13.83 -4.99
CA ARG A 487 12.69 13.54 -6.38
C ARG A 487 11.47 12.95 -7.11
N GLY A 488 11.19 13.47 -8.31
CA GLY A 488 9.96 13.14 -9.06
C GLY A 488 8.71 13.95 -8.68
N GLY A 489 8.77 14.88 -7.72
CA GLY A 489 7.73 15.89 -7.48
C GLY A 489 6.39 15.37 -6.93
N THR A 490 6.38 14.18 -6.34
CA THR A 490 5.17 13.50 -5.84
C THR A 490 4.76 13.94 -4.43
N VAL A 491 5.73 14.39 -3.62
CA VAL A 491 5.54 14.80 -2.23
C VAL A 491 6.02 16.23 -2.07
N LEU A 492 5.16 17.09 -1.51
CA LEU A 492 5.50 18.41 -1.00
C LEU A 492 5.81 18.27 0.49
N PHE A 493 6.92 18.87 0.89
CA PHE A 493 7.40 18.95 2.26
C PHE A 493 7.27 20.39 2.73
N THR A 494 6.54 20.64 3.81
CA THR A 494 6.44 21.98 4.43
C THR A 494 7.09 21.94 5.80
N PHE A 495 8.20 22.64 5.98
CA PHE A 495 8.88 22.77 7.26
C PHE A 495 8.27 23.95 8.03
N ARG A 496 7.60 23.66 9.15
CA ARG A 496 7.18 24.67 10.13
C ARG A 496 8.16 24.73 11.27
N HIS A 497 8.55 25.94 11.67
CA HIS A 497 9.47 26.13 12.79
C HIS A 497 8.81 25.71 14.11
N VAL A 498 9.56 25.03 14.98
CA VAL A 498 9.09 24.60 16.31
C VAL A 498 9.81 25.33 17.42
N SER A 499 11.14 25.18 17.54
CA SER A 499 11.98 25.93 18.48
C SER A 499 13.47 25.66 18.21
N SER A 500 14.30 26.71 18.22
CA SER A 500 15.69 26.70 17.75
C SER A 500 15.77 26.00 16.38
N GLU A 501 16.65 25.02 16.23
CA GLU A 501 16.86 24.32 14.95
C GLU A 501 15.95 23.12 14.75
N HIS A 502 14.86 23.00 15.52
CA HIS A 502 13.86 21.94 15.36
C HIS A 502 12.65 22.42 14.56
N TRP A 503 12.20 21.57 13.65
CA TRP A 503 11.18 21.86 12.65
C TRP A 503 10.21 20.69 12.53
N LEU A 504 8.92 20.99 12.46
CA LEU A 504 7.89 20.03 12.10
C LEU A 504 7.84 19.94 10.58
N LEU A 505 8.08 18.74 10.06
CA LEU A 505 7.98 18.48 8.63
C LEU A 505 6.58 17.95 8.33
N GLU A 506 5.72 18.79 7.76
CA GLU A 506 4.47 18.35 7.16
C GLU A 506 4.81 17.67 5.83
N MET A 507 4.46 16.40 5.69
CA MET A 507 4.44 15.75 4.38
C MET A 507 3.06 15.95 3.77
N ARG A 508 2.98 16.23 2.47
CA ARG A 508 1.74 16.20 1.69
C ARG A 508 2.03 15.52 0.39
N MET A 509 1.34 14.43 0.09
CA MET A 509 1.33 13.91 -1.26
C MET A 509 0.53 14.95 -2.07
N VAL A 510 1.21 15.66 -2.98
CA VAL A 510 0.64 16.75 -3.82
C VAL A 510 -0.68 16.35 -4.49
N ILE A 511 -0.79 15.04 -4.68
CA ILE A 511 -1.69 14.33 -5.53
C ILE A 511 -2.97 13.86 -4.79
N TYR A 512 -3.01 13.88 -3.44
CA TYR A 512 -4.26 13.67 -2.69
C TYR A 512 -5.04 14.98 -2.44
N GLY A 513 -4.39 16.16 -2.49
CA GLY A 513 -5.06 17.45 -2.29
C GLY A 513 -5.80 17.55 -0.95
N SER A 514 -5.21 16.98 0.11
CA SER A 514 -5.81 16.84 1.42
C SER A 514 -5.87 18.18 2.20
N LYS A 515 -6.79 18.24 3.17
CA LYS A 515 -7.04 19.43 4.00
C LYS A 515 -5.87 19.78 4.95
N GLY A 516 -4.97 18.82 5.21
CA GLY A 516 -3.90 18.93 6.21
C GLY A 516 -2.62 18.27 5.72
N ALA A 517 -1.77 17.84 6.65
CA ALA A 517 -0.60 17.04 6.29
C ALA A 517 -0.99 15.57 6.06
N ASP A 518 -0.38 14.93 5.07
CA ASP A 518 -0.36 13.48 4.88
C ASP A 518 0.81 12.80 5.62
N ASP A 519 1.50 13.47 6.52
CA ASP A 519 2.24 12.93 7.68
C ASP A 519 2.85 14.10 8.45
N TYR A 520 3.30 13.85 9.68
CA TYR A 520 4.22 14.74 10.39
C TYR A 520 5.50 13.99 10.76
N LYS A 521 6.65 14.54 10.37
CA LYS A 521 7.97 14.04 10.78
C LYS A 521 8.70 15.06 11.63
N LYS A 522 9.70 14.58 12.39
CA LYS A 522 10.72 15.45 12.97
C LYS A 522 11.72 15.85 11.90
N ALA A 523 12.03 17.14 11.84
CA ALA A 523 13.20 17.66 11.16
C ALA A 523 14.05 18.50 12.12
N LYS A 524 15.36 18.54 11.85
CA LYS A 524 16.27 19.53 12.45
C LYS A 524 17.36 19.93 11.47
N PHE A 525 17.80 21.17 11.54
CA PHE A 525 19.00 21.61 10.84
C PHE A 525 20.20 21.60 11.81
N GLU A 526 21.40 21.39 11.28
CA GLU A 526 22.65 21.53 12.04
C GLU A 526 23.48 22.65 11.43
N ILE A 527 23.84 23.63 12.26
CA ILE A 527 24.65 24.79 11.89
C ILE A 527 26.09 24.53 12.33
N GLY A 528 27.03 24.78 11.42
CA GLY A 528 28.45 24.64 11.65
C GLY A 528 29.03 25.78 12.51
N PRO A 529 30.28 25.63 12.97
CA PRO A 529 30.98 26.69 13.73
C PRO A 529 31.25 27.95 12.90
N ASP A 530 31.07 27.88 11.59
CA ASP A 530 31.12 28.97 10.62
C ASP A 530 29.81 29.79 10.52
N GLY A 531 28.74 29.35 11.20
CA GLY A 531 27.42 29.98 11.12
C GLY A 531 26.64 29.62 9.85
N VAL A 532 27.06 28.57 9.12
CA VAL A 532 26.38 28.06 7.93
C VAL A 532 25.63 26.77 8.27
N VAL A 533 24.41 26.59 7.76
CA VAL A 533 23.71 25.29 7.89
C VAL A 533 24.50 24.25 7.10
N GLN A 534 24.92 23.17 7.75
CA GLN A 534 25.72 22.09 7.18
C GLN A 534 24.86 20.89 6.78
N ARG A 535 23.82 20.56 7.58
CA ARG A 535 22.99 19.37 7.37
C ARG A 535 21.53 19.57 7.74
N LEU A 536 20.67 18.74 7.14
CA LEU A 536 19.26 18.56 7.48
C LEU A 536 19.06 17.11 7.93
N GLY A 537 18.57 16.90 9.15
CA GLY A 537 18.18 15.58 9.66
C GLY A 537 16.66 15.44 9.66
N VAL A 538 16.14 14.34 9.10
CA VAL A 538 14.70 14.03 9.07
C VAL A 538 14.44 12.62 9.61
N VAL A 539 13.43 12.46 10.46
CA VAL A 539 12.96 11.13 10.89
C VAL A 539 11.99 10.58 9.84
N MET A 540 12.54 9.88 8.85
CA MET A 540 11.77 9.33 7.72
C MET A 540 10.86 8.16 8.16
N GLU A 541 11.36 7.27 9.01
CA GLU A 541 10.65 6.07 9.48
C GLU A 541 10.40 6.13 10.98
N ALA A 542 9.12 6.25 11.40
CA ALA A 542 8.75 6.36 12.81
C ALA A 542 8.99 5.06 13.62
N ALA A 543 9.18 3.93 12.95
CA ALA A 543 9.57 2.66 13.57
C ALA A 543 11.04 2.67 14.05
N ILE A 544 11.89 3.50 13.46
CA ILE A 544 13.31 3.61 13.82
C ILE A 544 13.43 4.62 14.97
N SER A 545 14.20 4.26 16.00
CA SER A 545 14.30 5.03 17.25
C SER A 545 15.75 5.26 17.68
N GLY A 546 15.94 6.18 18.64
CA GLY A 546 17.27 6.64 19.05
C GLY A 546 17.99 7.41 17.94
N ASP A 547 19.32 7.40 17.96
CA ASP A 547 20.13 8.20 17.03
C ASP A 547 20.00 7.73 15.57
N LYS A 548 19.70 6.45 15.34
CA LYS A 548 19.43 5.87 14.02
C LYS A 548 18.15 6.40 13.35
N ALA A 549 17.25 7.05 14.11
CA ALA A 549 16.01 7.58 13.55
C ALA A 549 16.24 8.71 12.53
N TRP A 550 17.38 9.39 12.59
CA TRP A 550 17.70 10.55 11.75
C TRP A 550 18.34 10.13 10.43
N ALA A 551 17.59 10.24 9.33
CA ALA A 551 18.16 10.29 8.00
C ALA A 551 18.81 11.67 7.80
N TRP A 552 20.15 11.69 7.67
CA TRP A 552 20.92 12.90 7.47
C TRP A 552 21.10 13.21 5.99
N PHE A 553 20.87 14.46 5.63
CA PHE A 553 21.05 15.02 4.29
C PHE A 553 22.11 16.12 4.41
N ASP A 554 23.26 15.92 3.76
CA ASP A 554 24.37 16.88 3.79
C ASP A 554 24.10 18.02 2.80
N ARG A 555 24.39 19.28 3.17
CA ARG A 555 24.22 20.41 2.25
C ARG A 555 25.23 20.32 1.12
N SER A 556 24.72 20.44 -0.11
CA SER A 556 25.52 20.48 -1.33
C SER A 556 25.73 21.93 -1.76
N GLY A 557 26.95 22.42 -1.60
CA GLY A 557 27.36 23.80 -1.91
C GLY A 557 27.47 24.66 -0.65
#